data_AF-A0A0A9CQW2-F1
#
_entry.id   AF-A0A0A9CQW2-F1
#
_cell.length_a   1.000
_cell.length_b   1.000
_cell.length_c   1.000
_cell.angle_alpha   90.00
_cell.angle_beta   90.00
_cell.angle_gamma   90.00
#
_symmetry.space_group_name_H-M   'P 1'
#
loop_
_entity.id
_entity.type
_entity.pdbx_description
1 polymer ?
#
loop_
_entity_poly.entity_id
_entity_poly.type
_entity_poly.pdbx_seq_one_letter_code
_entity_poly.pdbx_strand_id
1 'polypeptide(L)'
;MDAATLQYENQKLVQQLEAQKSEMHALEVKFKEMREEQCSYDKTLISLNKMWNQLIDDLVLLGVRAGGGLDNLHELDHEELSEEFFESCPSEEIFLYRLLKSSNLKNDNDSSLLEFVEETLAFRHSATVTLMKSLQEAIASQQARSEYLSSALNGQKSNEDVIVALQNHNDHLKEVVDNVSQAISIINEKHERYLDEIEAFKSNHSRELQEIKRLSGELEESIAELEESRRKLVVLQLQRHGSLMDASVPNASNGGVSTDKSSDKSMSWQDLKDAIEEAKTLASNRLFELHETQEDNLILSKELGDLEGQLKDENYVFVSKPYAILNDQLQHLNAEIERYRGLVEMLQNDKDQLVQKEKEICAKAESADNIKLTITTYETKIEELEHQIQILMAEKNDLEIKVEETLQDSGKKRLQG
;
A
#
# COMPACT_ATOMS: atom_id res chain seq x y z
N MET A 1 44.87 -31.52 39.32
CA MET A 1 44.09 -31.44 38.07
C MET A 1 45.06 -31.44 36.93
N ASP A 2 44.85 -32.31 35.94
CA ASP A 2 45.78 -32.51 34.84
C ASP A 2 45.38 -31.59 33.67
N ALA A 3 46.34 -30.93 33.02
CA ALA A 3 46.07 -29.95 31.96
C ALA A 3 45.26 -30.55 30.80
N ALA A 4 45.48 -31.85 30.52
CA ALA A 4 44.73 -32.61 29.53
C ALA A 4 43.24 -32.77 29.87
N THR A 5 42.89 -32.93 31.15
CA THR A 5 41.48 -33.05 31.58
C THR A 5 40.73 -31.73 31.40
N LEU A 6 41.38 -30.60 31.70
CA LEU A 6 40.81 -29.26 31.54
C LEU A 6 40.64 -28.87 30.06
N GLN A 7 41.57 -29.30 29.22
CA GLN A 7 41.50 -29.08 27.77
C GLN A 7 40.34 -29.87 27.14
N TYR A 8 40.14 -31.12 27.58
CA TYR A 8 39.02 -31.94 27.13
C TYR A 8 37.66 -31.36 27.56
N GLU A 9 37.52 -30.89 28.80
CA GLU A 9 36.29 -30.22 29.27
C GLU A 9 36.01 -28.93 28.51
N ASN A 10 37.03 -28.09 28.27
CA ASN A 10 36.87 -26.89 27.44
C ASN A 10 36.42 -27.23 26.01
N GLN A 11 37.01 -28.26 25.40
CA GLN A 11 36.62 -28.67 24.05
C GLN A 11 35.17 -29.15 24.00
N LYS A 12 34.71 -29.85 25.03
CA LYS A 12 33.30 -30.28 25.15
C LYS A 12 32.35 -29.09 25.33
N LEU A 13 32.71 -28.11 26.15
CA LEU A 13 31.93 -26.88 26.34
C LEU A 13 31.83 -26.07 25.04
N VAL A 14 32.93 -25.94 24.28
CA VAL A 14 32.94 -25.29 22.98
C VAL A 14 32.01 -26.01 21.99
N GLN A 15 32.04 -27.34 21.95
CA GLN A 15 31.11 -28.11 21.11
C GLN A 15 29.65 -27.92 21.51
N GLN A 16 29.34 -27.86 22.80
CA GLN A 16 27.98 -27.57 23.29
C GLN A 16 27.53 -26.16 22.93
N LEU A 17 28.42 -25.17 23.05
CA LEU A 17 28.13 -23.78 22.71
C LEU A 17 27.90 -23.62 21.20
N GLU A 18 28.71 -24.26 20.36
CA GLU A 18 28.52 -24.25 18.90
C GLU A 18 27.20 -24.93 18.51
N ALA A 19 26.84 -26.04 19.17
CA ALA A 19 25.54 -26.70 18.97
C ALA A 19 24.37 -25.79 19.35
N GLN A 20 24.41 -25.14 20.53
CA GLN A 20 23.38 -24.19 20.95
C GLN A 20 23.27 -22.98 20.02
N LYS A 21 24.41 -22.45 19.55
CA LYS A 21 24.43 -21.34 18.58
C LYS A 21 23.78 -21.73 17.26
N SER A 22 24.03 -22.96 16.78
CA SER A 22 23.39 -23.47 15.57
C SER A 22 21.87 -23.66 15.73
N GLU A 23 21.42 -24.13 16.90
CA GLU A 23 20.00 -24.28 17.22
C GLU A 23 19.31 -22.91 17.33
N MET A 24 19.97 -21.94 17.98
CA MET A 24 19.48 -20.57 18.08
C MET A 24 19.31 -19.93 16.70
N HIS A 25 20.30 -20.05 15.81
CA HIS A 25 20.16 -19.56 14.43
C HIS A 25 19.04 -20.27 13.66
N ALA A 26 18.84 -21.58 13.85
CA ALA A 26 17.73 -22.29 13.22
C ALA A 26 16.35 -21.77 13.71
N LEU A 27 16.23 -21.48 15.01
CA LEU A 27 15.01 -20.87 15.58
C LEU A 27 14.82 -19.42 15.12
N GLU A 28 15.87 -18.61 15.02
CA GLU A 28 15.81 -17.24 14.49
C GLU A 28 15.32 -17.23 13.04
N VAL A 29 15.84 -18.14 12.21
CA VAL A 29 15.39 -18.30 10.81
C VAL A 29 13.92 -18.69 10.78
N LYS A 30 13.50 -19.71 11.54
CA LYS A 30 12.10 -20.13 11.60
C LYS A 30 11.16 -19.03 12.10
N PHE A 31 11.59 -18.24 13.07
CA PHE A 31 10.83 -17.11 13.59
C PHE A 31 10.66 -16.00 12.54
N LYS A 32 11.72 -15.73 11.76
CA LYS A 32 11.65 -14.81 10.64
C LYS A 32 10.68 -15.30 9.55
N GLU A 33 10.75 -16.57 9.19
CA GLU A 33 9.82 -17.20 8.22
C GLU A 33 8.36 -17.06 8.68
N MET A 34 8.05 -17.42 9.94
CA MET A 34 6.69 -17.28 10.48
C MET A 34 6.20 -15.82 10.48
N ARG A 35 7.09 -14.86 10.78
CA ARG A 35 6.76 -13.44 10.72
C ARG A 35 6.43 -12.99 9.29
N GLU A 36 7.21 -13.44 8.32
CA GLU A 36 6.96 -13.13 6.90
C GLU A 36 5.64 -13.74 6.42
N GLU A 37 5.32 -14.97 6.82
CA GLU A 37 4.03 -15.62 6.55
C GLU A 37 2.86 -14.85 7.18
N GLN A 38 2.99 -14.44 8.44
CA GLN A 38 1.99 -13.63 9.13
C GLN A 38 1.78 -12.28 8.45
N CYS A 39 2.85 -11.57 8.09
CA CYS A 39 2.74 -10.32 7.33
C CYS A 39 2.06 -10.52 5.96
N SER A 40 2.31 -11.66 5.29
CA SER A 40 1.62 -11.99 4.04
C SER A 40 0.12 -12.20 4.28
N TYR A 41 -0.24 -12.94 5.33
CA TYR A 41 -1.63 -13.19 5.71
C TYR A 41 -2.36 -11.88 6.05
N ASP A 42 -1.75 -11.02 6.86
CA ASP A 42 -2.30 -9.71 7.21
C ASP A 42 -2.57 -8.84 5.97
N LYS A 43 -1.64 -8.83 5.01
CA LYS A 43 -1.83 -8.12 3.73
C LYS A 43 -3.03 -8.66 2.96
N THR A 44 -3.18 -9.99 2.87
CA THR A 44 -4.35 -10.61 2.22
C THR A 44 -5.65 -10.17 2.88
N LEU A 45 -5.67 -10.12 4.21
CA LEU A 45 -6.86 -9.71 4.96
C LEU A 45 -7.18 -8.22 4.85
N ILE A 46 -6.16 -7.34 4.77
CA ILE A 46 -6.33 -5.92 4.42
C ILE A 46 -7.04 -5.82 3.08
N SER A 47 -6.52 -6.51 2.07
CA SER A 47 -7.09 -6.50 0.72
C SER A 47 -8.53 -7.02 0.72
N LEU A 48 -8.82 -8.10 1.46
CA LEU A 48 -10.17 -8.63 1.58
C LEU A 48 -11.14 -7.62 2.20
N ASN A 49 -10.74 -6.94 3.28
CA ASN A 49 -11.57 -5.92 3.91
C ASN A 49 -11.84 -4.73 2.99
N LYS A 50 -10.82 -4.28 2.23
CA LYS A 50 -10.95 -3.21 1.23
C LYS A 50 -11.93 -3.61 0.12
N MET A 51 -11.80 -4.82 -0.43
CA MET A 51 -12.72 -5.33 -1.46
C MET A 51 -14.16 -5.48 -0.93
N TRP A 52 -14.34 -5.86 0.33
CA TRP A 52 -15.67 -5.96 0.92
C TRP A 52 -16.31 -4.59 1.14
N ASN A 53 -15.55 -3.60 1.62
CA ASN A 53 -16.05 -2.22 1.72
C ASN A 53 -16.46 -1.68 0.35
N GLN A 54 -15.63 -1.91 -0.67
CA GLN A 54 -15.97 -1.53 -2.05
C GLN A 54 -17.24 -2.22 -2.56
N LEU A 55 -17.43 -3.51 -2.24
CA LEU A 55 -18.68 -4.21 -2.57
C LEU A 55 -19.89 -3.55 -1.89
N ILE A 56 -19.77 -3.13 -0.62
CA ILE A 56 -20.84 -2.43 0.08
C ILE A 56 -21.14 -1.10 -0.61
N ASP A 57 -20.10 -0.30 -0.90
CA ASP A 57 -20.24 0.98 -1.59
C ASP A 57 -20.93 0.82 -2.96
N ASP A 58 -20.50 -0.17 -3.74
CA ASP A 58 -21.09 -0.49 -5.04
C ASP A 58 -22.56 -0.90 -4.93
N LEU A 59 -22.92 -1.72 -3.93
CA LEU A 59 -24.31 -2.13 -3.69
C LEU A 59 -25.20 -0.93 -3.33
N VAL A 60 -24.72 -0.03 -2.47
CA VAL A 60 -25.46 1.18 -2.07
C VAL A 60 -25.64 2.10 -3.28
N LEU A 61 -24.58 2.36 -4.04
CA LEU A 61 -24.63 3.25 -5.21
C LEU A 61 -25.51 2.70 -6.34
N LEU A 62 -25.44 1.39 -6.59
CA LEU A 62 -26.34 0.72 -7.53
C LEU A 62 -27.79 0.78 -7.04
N GLY A 63 -28.02 0.68 -5.72
CA GLY A 63 -29.35 0.80 -5.11
C GLY A 63 -29.94 2.18 -5.33
N VAL A 64 -29.15 3.24 -5.05
CA VAL A 64 -29.53 4.63 -5.31
C VAL A 64 -29.85 4.86 -6.79
N ARG A 65 -29.04 4.32 -7.71
CA ARG A 65 -29.27 4.42 -9.15
C ARG A 65 -30.53 3.69 -9.61
N ALA A 66 -30.86 2.57 -8.97
CA ALA A 66 -32.09 1.82 -9.20
C ALA A 66 -33.33 2.46 -8.54
N GLY A 67 -33.17 3.63 -7.91
CA GLY A 67 -34.24 4.35 -7.23
C GLY A 67 -34.64 3.75 -5.89
N GLY A 68 -33.72 3.04 -5.23
CA GLY A 68 -33.83 2.67 -3.82
C GLY A 68 -33.76 3.89 -2.90
N GLY A 69 -34.30 3.73 -1.69
CA GLY A 69 -34.32 4.78 -0.67
C GLY A 69 -32.95 5.12 -0.08
N LEU A 70 -32.91 6.19 0.70
CA LEU A 70 -31.69 6.77 1.30
C LEU A 70 -31.21 6.04 2.55
N ASP A 71 -31.99 5.07 3.05
CA ASP A 71 -31.78 4.44 4.37
C ASP A 71 -30.39 3.78 4.48
N ASN A 72 -29.82 3.36 3.35
CA ASN A 72 -28.54 2.67 3.23
C ASN A 72 -27.35 3.61 2.96
N LEU A 73 -27.58 4.92 2.77
CA LEU A 73 -26.48 5.86 2.46
C LEU A 73 -25.46 6.00 3.61
N HIS A 74 -25.87 5.75 4.85
CA HIS A 74 -24.98 5.78 6.01
C HIS A 74 -23.88 4.71 5.93
N GLU A 75 -24.07 3.67 5.11
CA GLU A 75 -23.05 2.65 4.86
C GLU A 75 -21.92 3.17 3.96
N LEU A 76 -22.08 4.30 3.25
CA LEU A 76 -20.94 4.90 2.51
C LEU A 76 -19.91 5.56 3.44
N ASP A 77 -20.30 5.90 4.67
CA ASP A 77 -19.44 6.58 5.65
C ASP A 77 -18.72 5.59 6.58
N HIS A 78 -18.09 4.59 5.99
CA HIS A 78 -17.22 3.70 6.73
C HIS A 78 -15.87 4.38 7.02
N GLU A 79 -15.55 4.62 8.29
CA GLU A 79 -14.17 4.96 8.71
C GLU A 79 -13.16 3.90 8.26
N GLU A 80 -12.22 4.29 7.40
CA GLU A 80 -11.05 3.51 7.04
C GLU A 80 -9.94 3.81 8.05
N LEU A 81 -9.48 2.79 8.76
CA LEU A 81 -8.40 2.94 9.73
C LEU A 81 -7.08 3.20 9.01
N SER A 82 -6.43 4.32 9.36
CA SER A 82 -5.15 4.78 8.82
C SER A 82 -4.00 3.80 9.11
N GLU A 83 -3.06 3.67 8.16
CA GLU A 83 -1.90 2.77 8.27
C GLU A 83 -0.97 3.14 9.45
N GLU A 84 -0.99 4.40 9.92
CA GLU A 84 -0.19 4.88 11.07
C GLU A 84 -0.61 4.27 12.43
N PHE A 85 -1.86 3.83 12.58
CA PHE A 85 -2.33 3.25 13.85
C PHE A 85 -1.72 1.86 14.15
N PHE A 86 -1.23 1.17 13.11
CA PHE A 86 -0.79 -0.22 13.19
C PHE A 86 0.65 -0.40 13.68
N GLU A 87 1.42 0.67 13.87
CA GLU A 87 2.77 0.59 14.46
C GLU A 87 2.72 0.24 15.97
N SER A 88 1.56 0.37 16.61
CA SER A 88 1.40 0.16 18.06
C SER A 88 0.70 -1.13 18.47
N CYS A 89 0.18 -1.92 17.52
CA CYS A 89 -0.64 -3.12 17.79
C CYS A 89 0.17 -4.41 17.59
N PRO A 90 0.07 -5.43 18.47
CA PRO A 90 0.68 -6.74 18.24
C PRO A 90 0.20 -7.34 16.92
N SER A 91 1.10 -7.95 16.15
CA SER A 91 0.81 -8.48 14.82
C SER A 91 -0.30 -9.54 14.81
N GLU A 92 -0.57 -10.20 15.93
CA GLU A 92 -1.63 -11.21 16.04
C GLU A 92 -3.05 -10.61 16.05
N GLU A 93 -3.21 -9.31 16.39
CA GLU A 93 -4.52 -8.70 16.65
C GLU A 93 -4.97 -7.71 15.56
N ILE A 94 -4.08 -7.38 14.61
CA ILE A 94 -4.29 -6.36 13.57
C ILE A 94 -5.53 -6.65 12.69
N PHE A 95 -5.73 -7.91 12.32
CA PHE A 95 -6.89 -8.31 11.53
C PHE A 95 -8.20 -8.18 12.29
N LEU A 96 -8.21 -8.61 13.55
CA LEU A 96 -9.40 -8.62 14.40
C LEU A 96 -9.80 -7.18 14.74
N TYR A 97 -8.84 -6.33 15.10
CA TYR A 97 -9.09 -4.90 15.26
C TYR A 97 -9.69 -4.25 13.99
N ARG A 98 -9.20 -4.64 12.81
CA ARG A 98 -9.65 -4.12 11.51
C ARG A 98 -11.06 -4.60 11.12
N LEU A 99 -11.42 -5.83 11.48
CA LEU A 99 -12.75 -6.39 11.23
C LEU A 99 -13.81 -5.80 12.18
N LEU A 100 -13.43 -5.51 13.42
CA LEU A 100 -14.38 -5.34 14.53
C LEU A 100 -14.72 -3.87 14.84
N LYS A 101 -13.99 -2.87 14.31
CA LYS A 101 -14.18 -1.43 14.64
C LYS A 101 -14.31 -1.15 16.16
N SER A 102 -13.80 -2.05 17.01
CA SER A 102 -14.05 -2.09 18.45
C SER A 102 -12.74 -1.84 19.19
N SER A 103 -12.69 -0.72 19.90
CA SER A 103 -11.58 -0.34 20.80
C SER A 103 -11.55 -1.15 22.10
N ASN A 104 -12.44 -2.13 22.28
CA ASN A 104 -12.67 -2.83 23.55
C ASN A 104 -12.12 -4.26 23.60
N LEU A 105 -11.00 -4.55 22.93
CA LEU A 105 -10.30 -5.84 23.06
C LEU A 105 -9.40 -5.90 24.30
N LYS A 106 -9.83 -5.32 25.43
CA LYS A 106 -9.00 -5.26 26.63
C LYS A 106 -9.21 -6.40 27.64
N ASN A 107 -10.10 -7.36 27.39
CA ASN A 107 -10.40 -8.42 28.35
C ASN A 107 -10.40 -9.83 27.73
N ASP A 108 -9.24 -10.47 27.78
CA ASP A 108 -8.96 -11.74 28.47
C ASP A 108 -10.04 -12.87 28.36
N ASN A 109 -10.05 -13.58 27.23
CA ASN A 109 -10.17 -15.05 27.09
C ASN A 109 -10.20 -15.42 25.59
N ASP A 110 -9.30 -16.30 25.13
CA ASP A 110 -9.21 -16.69 23.71
C ASP A 110 -10.52 -17.26 23.14
N SER A 111 -11.33 -17.91 23.99
CA SER A 111 -12.60 -18.52 23.58
C SER A 111 -13.70 -17.49 23.29
N SER A 112 -13.69 -16.32 23.94
CA SER A 112 -14.67 -15.25 23.69
C SER A 112 -14.33 -14.43 22.45
N LEU A 113 -13.05 -14.37 22.08
CA LEU A 113 -12.56 -13.65 20.91
C LEU A 113 -13.01 -14.32 19.61
N LEU A 114 -12.88 -15.65 19.52
CA LEU A 114 -13.30 -16.42 18.34
C LEU A 114 -14.82 -16.30 18.10
N GLU A 115 -15.62 -16.44 19.16
CA GLU A 115 -17.09 -16.34 19.10
C GLU A 115 -17.54 -14.93 18.68
N PHE A 116 -16.89 -13.89 19.21
CA PHE A 116 -17.16 -12.50 18.83
C PHE A 116 -16.81 -12.19 17.38
N VAL A 117 -15.71 -12.75 16.87
CA VAL A 117 -15.28 -12.60 15.48
C VAL A 117 -16.26 -13.29 14.53
N GLU A 118 -16.70 -14.49 14.89
CA GLU A 118 -17.70 -15.23 14.14
C GLU A 118 -19.04 -14.47 14.10
N GLU A 119 -19.49 -13.93 15.24
CA GLU A 119 -20.70 -13.12 15.34
C GLU A 119 -20.62 -11.86 14.49
N THR A 120 -19.48 -11.16 14.51
CA THR A 120 -19.29 -9.93 13.73
C THR A 120 -19.21 -10.20 12.23
N LEU A 121 -18.55 -11.28 11.82
CA LEU A 121 -18.56 -11.73 10.42
C LEU A 121 -19.95 -12.12 9.97
N ALA A 122 -20.71 -12.85 10.81
CA ALA A 122 -22.08 -13.23 10.52
C ALA A 122 -22.98 -11.99 10.39
N PHE A 123 -22.82 -11.00 11.28
CA PHE A 123 -23.53 -9.72 11.22
C PHE A 123 -23.22 -8.98 9.91
N ARG A 124 -21.93 -8.80 9.58
CA ARG A 124 -21.51 -8.13 8.34
C ARG A 124 -22.05 -8.84 7.10
N HIS A 125 -21.95 -10.16 7.06
CA HIS A 125 -22.52 -10.97 5.98
C HIS A 125 -24.04 -10.77 5.87
N SER A 126 -24.77 -10.82 6.99
CA SER A 126 -26.21 -10.59 7.02
C SER A 126 -26.59 -9.18 6.53
N ALA A 127 -25.83 -8.15 6.93
CA ALA A 127 -26.03 -6.78 6.47
C ALA A 127 -25.81 -6.67 4.96
N THR A 128 -24.71 -7.22 4.43
CA THR A 128 -24.44 -7.25 2.98
C THR A 128 -25.53 -7.99 2.20
N VAL A 129 -26.02 -9.12 2.71
CA VAL A 129 -27.13 -9.86 2.07
C VAL A 129 -28.44 -9.04 2.08
N THR A 130 -28.68 -8.27 3.14
CA THR A 130 -29.85 -7.38 3.24
C THR A 130 -29.75 -6.25 2.22
N LEU A 131 -28.56 -5.67 2.04
CA LEU A 131 -28.28 -4.71 0.98
C LEU A 131 -28.56 -5.28 -0.41
N MET A 132 -28.05 -6.49 -0.71
CA MET A 132 -28.32 -7.16 -1.98
C MET A 132 -29.82 -7.37 -2.24
N LYS A 133 -30.60 -7.71 -1.21
CA LYS A 133 -32.06 -7.84 -1.33
C LYS A 133 -32.72 -6.50 -1.63
N SER A 134 -32.33 -5.44 -0.91
CA SER A 134 -32.87 -4.09 -1.16
C SER A 134 -32.58 -3.60 -2.59
N LEU A 135 -31.37 -3.88 -3.12
CA LEU A 135 -31.01 -3.62 -4.51
C LEU A 135 -31.88 -4.41 -5.48
N GLN A 136 -32.11 -5.71 -5.22
CA GLN A 136 -32.98 -6.54 -6.05
C GLN A 136 -34.42 -6.00 -6.09
N GLU A 137 -34.95 -5.56 -4.94
CA GLU A 137 -36.29 -4.96 -4.84
C GLU A 137 -36.38 -3.62 -5.56
N ALA A 138 -35.34 -2.78 -5.47
CA ALA A 138 -35.25 -1.51 -6.21
C ALA A 138 -35.24 -1.75 -7.73
N ILE A 139 -34.43 -2.70 -8.22
CA ILE A 139 -34.39 -3.08 -9.64
C ILE A 139 -35.75 -3.61 -10.10
N ALA A 140 -36.40 -4.48 -9.33
CA ALA A 140 -37.72 -5.01 -9.67
C ALA A 140 -38.79 -3.90 -9.73
N SER A 141 -38.73 -2.95 -8.79
CA SER A 141 -39.63 -1.78 -8.76
C SER A 141 -39.43 -0.87 -9.98
N GLN A 142 -38.18 -0.65 -10.38
CA GLN A 142 -37.87 0.13 -11.56
C GLN A 142 -38.28 -0.57 -12.86
N GLN A 143 -38.10 -1.90 -12.95
CA GLN A 143 -38.58 -2.71 -14.07
C GLN A 143 -40.10 -2.63 -14.21
N ALA A 144 -40.86 -2.87 -13.12
CA ALA A 144 -42.32 -2.79 -13.12
C ALA A 144 -42.83 -1.40 -13.55
N ARG A 145 -42.14 -0.32 -13.14
CA ARG A 145 -42.45 1.04 -13.58
C ARG A 145 -42.18 1.24 -15.08
N SER A 146 -41.06 0.73 -15.59
CA SER A 146 -40.73 0.81 -17.01
C SER A 146 -41.75 0.05 -17.87
N GLU A 147 -42.17 -1.14 -17.43
CA GLU A 147 -43.22 -1.94 -18.07
C GLU A 147 -44.58 -1.21 -18.05
N TYR A 148 -44.93 -0.57 -16.92
CA TYR A 148 -46.15 0.24 -16.82
C TYR A 148 -46.14 1.41 -17.83
N LEU A 149 -45.01 2.11 -17.96
CA LEU A 149 -44.84 3.19 -18.93
C LEU A 149 -44.93 2.68 -20.37
N SER A 150 -44.26 1.57 -20.68
CA SER A 150 -44.31 0.95 -22.01
C SER A 150 -45.74 0.53 -22.38
N SER A 151 -46.46 -0.07 -21.44
CA SER A 151 -47.86 -0.47 -21.63
C SER A 151 -48.79 0.72 -21.85
N ALA A 152 -48.53 1.85 -21.19
CA ALA A 152 -49.29 3.09 -21.40
C ALA A 152 -49.02 3.68 -22.80
N LEU A 153 -47.75 3.71 -23.23
CA LEU A 153 -47.35 4.30 -24.52
C LEU A 153 -47.79 3.47 -25.73
N ASN A 154 -47.90 2.15 -25.62
CA ASN A 154 -48.28 1.25 -26.72
C ASN A 154 -49.79 1.27 -27.05
N GLY A 155 -50.55 2.26 -26.57
CA GLY A 155 -51.94 2.50 -27.00
C GLY A 155 -53.01 1.60 -26.35
N GLN A 156 -52.63 0.75 -25.39
CA GLN A 156 -53.59 -0.06 -24.62
C GLN A 156 -54.43 0.76 -23.62
N LYS A 157 -54.07 2.03 -23.38
CA LYS A 157 -54.67 2.88 -22.33
C LYS A 157 -55.08 4.25 -22.87
N SER A 158 -55.86 4.99 -22.09
CA SER A 158 -56.36 6.32 -22.48
C SER A 158 -55.25 7.38 -22.49
N ASN A 159 -55.46 8.50 -23.19
CA ASN A 159 -54.51 9.62 -23.20
C ASN A 159 -54.25 10.18 -21.79
N GLU A 160 -55.25 10.18 -20.90
CA GLU A 160 -55.10 10.56 -19.49
C GLU A 160 -54.12 9.61 -18.77
N ASP A 161 -54.23 8.30 -19.02
CA ASP A 161 -53.35 7.29 -18.41
C ASP A 161 -51.90 7.45 -18.86
N VAL A 162 -51.68 7.88 -20.11
CA VAL A 162 -50.34 8.18 -20.65
C VAL A 162 -49.73 9.38 -19.93
N ILE A 163 -50.51 10.46 -19.73
CA ILE A 163 -50.05 11.65 -19.01
C ILE A 163 -49.68 11.29 -17.57
N VAL A 164 -50.52 10.53 -16.88
CA VAL A 164 -50.25 10.08 -15.50
C VAL A 164 -49.02 9.17 -15.44
N ALA A 165 -48.84 8.26 -16.40
CA ALA A 165 -47.66 7.38 -16.46
C ALA A 165 -46.35 8.16 -16.69
N LEU A 166 -46.36 9.12 -17.61
CA LEU A 166 -45.22 10.01 -17.84
C LEU A 166 -44.89 10.85 -16.62
N GLN A 167 -45.90 11.38 -15.94
CA GLN A 167 -45.70 12.21 -14.76
C GLN A 167 -45.13 11.40 -13.58
N ASN A 168 -45.65 10.20 -13.32
CA ASN A 168 -45.09 9.29 -12.31
C ASN A 168 -43.64 8.90 -12.63
N HIS A 169 -43.33 8.60 -13.90
CA HIS A 169 -41.96 8.30 -14.30
C HIS A 169 -41.03 9.50 -14.12
N ASN A 170 -41.48 10.71 -14.46
CA ASN A 170 -40.72 11.94 -14.28
C ASN A 170 -40.50 12.28 -12.79
N ASP A 171 -41.52 12.14 -11.95
CA ASP A 171 -41.42 12.34 -10.50
C ASP A 171 -40.42 11.37 -9.87
N HIS A 172 -40.42 10.11 -10.34
CA HIS A 172 -39.43 9.13 -9.92
C HIS A 172 -38.01 9.47 -10.40
N LEU A 173 -37.83 9.88 -11.66
CA LEU A 173 -36.51 10.31 -12.13
C LEU A 173 -35.97 11.49 -11.32
N LYS A 174 -36.84 12.41 -10.90
CA LYS A 174 -36.46 13.51 -10.02
C LYS A 174 -35.99 13.02 -8.65
N GLU A 175 -36.71 12.07 -8.06
CA GLU A 175 -36.29 11.40 -6.81
C GLU A 175 -34.93 10.70 -6.95
N VAL A 176 -34.70 9.97 -8.05
CA VAL A 176 -33.38 9.35 -8.31
C VAL A 176 -32.28 10.40 -8.42
N VAL A 177 -32.53 11.51 -9.11
CA VAL A 177 -31.55 12.61 -9.24
C VAL A 177 -31.23 13.24 -7.88
N ASP A 178 -32.24 13.46 -7.03
CA ASP A 178 -32.07 13.98 -5.69
C ASP A 178 -31.25 13.00 -4.82
N ASN A 179 -31.56 11.70 -4.87
CA ASN A 179 -30.84 10.66 -4.14
C ASN A 179 -29.38 10.52 -4.60
N VAL A 180 -29.13 10.54 -5.91
CA VAL A 180 -27.77 10.51 -6.49
C VAL A 180 -26.98 11.75 -6.06
N SER A 181 -27.62 12.93 -6.04
CA SER A 181 -26.97 14.17 -5.60
C SER A 181 -26.53 14.09 -4.13
N GLN A 182 -27.33 13.45 -3.27
CA GLN A 182 -26.95 13.23 -1.88
C GLN A 182 -25.80 12.22 -1.74
N ALA A 183 -25.82 11.12 -2.49
CA ALA A 183 -24.72 10.16 -2.52
C ALA A 183 -23.40 10.81 -2.98
N ILE A 184 -23.47 11.68 -4.00
CA ILE A 184 -22.32 12.47 -4.47
C ILE A 184 -21.81 13.41 -3.37
N SER A 185 -22.70 14.06 -2.58
CA SER A 185 -22.28 14.90 -1.46
C SER A 185 -21.46 14.12 -0.44
N ILE A 186 -21.94 12.93 -0.03
CA ILE A 186 -21.24 12.06 0.94
C ILE A 186 -19.87 11.64 0.40
N ILE A 187 -19.80 11.24 -0.87
CA ILE A 187 -18.53 10.86 -1.52
C ILE A 187 -17.57 12.05 -1.58
N ASN A 188 -18.05 13.25 -1.93
CA ASN A 188 -17.21 14.45 -1.99
C ASN A 188 -16.68 14.82 -0.59
N GLU A 189 -17.51 14.74 0.45
CA GLU A 189 -17.07 14.94 1.83
C GLU A 189 -15.99 13.92 2.25
N LYS A 190 -16.09 12.67 1.77
CA LYS A 190 -15.06 11.66 1.98
C LYS A 190 -13.77 11.99 1.22
N HIS A 191 -13.86 12.45 -0.03
CA HIS A 191 -12.69 12.88 -0.80
C HIS A 191 -11.96 14.08 -0.17
N GLU A 192 -12.69 15.08 0.31
CA GLU A 192 -12.09 16.22 1.03
C GLU A 192 -11.36 15.76 2.30
N ARG A 193 -11.95 14.85 3.09
CA ARG A 193 -11.27 14.25 4.25
C ARG A 193 -9.97 13.54 3.87
N TYR A 194 -9.96 12.77 2.78
CA TYR A 194 -8.73 12.12 2.32
C TYR A 194 -7.67 13.10 1.83
N LEU A 195 -8.08 14.18 1.15
CA LEU A 195 -7.15 15.23 0.75
C LEU A 195 -6.50 15.87 1.98
N ASP A 196 -7.28 16.16 3.02
CA ASP A 196 -6.78 16.67 4.29
C ASP A 196 -5.80 15.69 4.97
N GLU A 197 -6.13 14.38 5.01
CA GLU A 197 -5.26 13.35 5.59
C GLU A 197 -3.95 13.20 4.80
N ILE A 198 -3.99 13.23 3.47
CA ILE A 198 -2.80 13.16 2.61
C ILE A 198 -1.90 14.38 2.81
N GLU A 199 -2.47 15.58 2.90
CA GLU A 199 -1.71 16.81 3.15
C GLU A 199 -1.07 16.79 4.55
N ALA A 200 -1.80 16.30 5.56
CA ALA A 200 -1.28 16.11 6.91
C ALA A 200 -0.13 15.09 6.95
N PHE A 201 -0.29 13.93 6.31
CA PHE A 201 0.75 12.91 6.19
C PHE A 201 2.01 13.47 5.53
N LYS A 202 1.86 14.18 4.41
CA LYS A 202 2.98 14.82 3.71
C LYS A 202 3.72 15.83 4.58
N SER A 203 2.99 16.63 5.35
CA SER A 203 3.57 17.58 6.30
C SER A 203 4.33 16.87 7.43
N ASN A 204 3.74 15.82 8.01
CA ASN A 204 4.38 14.98 9.03
C ASN A 204 5.65 14.32 8.53
N HIS A 205 5.59 13.67 7.37
CA HIS A 205 6.74 13.01 6.76
C HIS A 205 7.88 14.01 6.49
N SER A 206 7.56 15.22 6.01
CA SER A 206 8.55 16.29 5.82
C SER A 206 9.21 16.70 7.14
N ARG A 207 8.41 16.85 8.21
CA ARG A 207 8.89 17.16 9.57
C ARG A 207 9.79 16.05 10.12
N GLU A 208 9.40 14.80 9.97
CA GLU A 208 10.18 13.63 10.40
C GLU A 208 11.49 13.51 9.63
N LEU A 209 11.48 13.74 8.32
CA LEU A 209 12.68 13.74 7.50
C LEU A 209 13.67 14.84 7.94
N GLN A 210 13.17 16.02 8.32
CA GLN A 210 13.99 17.10 8.88
C GLN A 210 14.57 16.71 10.24
N GLU A 211 13.78 16.05 11.09
CA GLU A 211 14.21 15.58 12.40
C GLU A 211 15.28 14.50 12.31
N ILE A 212 15.14 13.53 11.40
CA ILE A 212 16.16 12.53 11.13
C ILE A 212 17.47 13.17 10.68
N LYS A 213 17.42 14.18 9.80
CA LYS A 213 18.61 14.92 9.38
C LYS A 213 19.28 15.66 10.53
N ARG A 214 18.48 16.28 11.42
CA ARG A 214 18.97 16.96 12.62
C ARG A 214 19.68 15.98 13.56
N LEU A 215 19.01 14.87 13.90
CA LEU A 215 19.56 13.83 14.77
C LEU A 215 20.82 13.18 14.18
N SER A 216 20.88 12.97 12.86
CA SER A 216 22.08 12.48 12.19
C SER A 216 23.26 13.44 12.36
N GLY A 217 23.03 14.75 12.22
CA GLY A 217 24.06 15.76 12.46
C GLY A 217 24.53 15.82 13.92
N GLU A 218 23.61 15.72 14.87
CA GLU A 218 23.94 15.67 16.30
C GLU A 218 24.74 14.42 16.68
N LEU A 219 24.42 13.28 16.05
CA LEU A 219 25.18 12.05 16.22
C LEU A 219 26.59 12.19 15.67
N GLU A 220 26.76 12.79 14.48
CA GLU A 220 28.08 13.07 13.90
C GLU A 220 28.91 13.99 14.79
N GLU A 221 28.30 15.05 15.33
CA GLU A 221 28.96 15.96 16.28
C GLU A 221 29.37 15.22 17.57
N SER A 222 28.47 14.42 18.14
CA SER A 222 28.76 13.62 19.33
C SER A 222 29.88 12.59 19.10
N ILE A 223 29.93 11.96 17.93
CA ILE A 223 31.02 11.06 17.53
C ILE A 223 32.33 11.84 17.46
N ALA A 224 32.34 13.03 16.85
CA ALA A 224 33.54 13.86 16.76
C ALA A 224 34.04 14.33 18.14
N GLU A 225 33.12 14.73 19.04
CA GLU A 225 33.45 15.07 20.43
C GLU A 225 34.01 13.87 21.21
N LEU A 226 33.42 12.69 21.02
CA LEU A 226 33.89 11.46 21.65
C LEU A 226 35.30 11.10 21.17
N GLU A 227 35.56 11.18 19.86
CA GLU A 227 36.90 10.97 19.31
C GLU A 227 37.91 11.97 19.88
N GLU A 228 37.54 13.25 20.00
CA GLU A 228 38.39 14.28 20.58
C GLU A 228 38.66 14.02 22.07
N SER A 229 37.66 13.60 22.83
CA SER A 229 37.83 13.20 24.23
C SER A 229 38.76 12.00 24.38
N ARG A 230 38.67 11.02 23.46
CA ARG A 230 39.58 9.87 23.39
C ARG A 230 41.00 10.30 23.09
N ARG A 231 41.22 11.21 22.12
CA ARG A 231 42.55 11.78 21.82
C ARG A 231 43.13 12.48 23.07
N LYS A 232 42.34 13.32 23.76
CA LYS A 232 42.75 13.98 25.01
C LYS A 232 43.10 12.99 26.13
N LEU A 233 42.32 11.92 26.29
CA LEU A 233 42.55 10.91 27.31
C LEU A 233 43.86 10.13 27.07
N VAL A 234 44.18 9.80 25.81
CA VAL A 234 45.46 9.18 25.45
C VAL A 234 46.63 10.10 25.82
N VAL A 235 46.53 11.40 25.51
CA VAL A 235 47.55 12.40 25.89
C VAL A 235 47.73 12.47 27.41
N LEU A 236 46.64 12.49 28.18
CA LEU A 236 46.68 12.51 29.64
C LEU A 236 47.23 11.20 30.23
N GLN A 237 46.94 10.05 29.63
CA GLN A 237 47.52 8.76 30.05
C GLN A 237 49.03 8.71 29.82
N LEU A 238 49.52 9.26 28.70
CA LEU A 238 50.95 9.42 28.44
C LEU A 238 51.61 10.34 29.48
N GLN A 239 51.00 11.48 29.81
CA GLN A 239 51.51 12.39 30.85
C GLN A 239 51.50 11.75 32.24
N ARG A 240 50.48 10.95 32.58
CA ARG A 240 50.39 10.24 33.87
C ARG A 240 51.46 9.15 33.99
N HIS A 241 51.73 8.39 32.93
CA HIS A 241 52.81 7.39 32.95
C HIS A 241 54.20 8.04 32.97
N GLY A 242 54.36 9.26 32.44
CA GLY A 242 55.55 10.09 32.65
C GLY A 242 55.70 10.66 34.06
N SER A 243 54.65 10.61 34.90
CA SER A 243 54.62 11.21 36.25
C SER A 243 54.41 10.19 37.38
N LEU A 244 54.39 8.88 37.09
CA LEU A 244 54.05 7.83 38.07
C LEU A 244 55.22 7.41 38.99
N MET A 245 56.24 8.25 39.17
CA MET A 245 57.32 7.99 40.12
C MET A 245 57.27 8.85 41.38
N ASP A 246 56.33 9.79 41.51
CA ASP A 246 56.21 10.62 42.72
C ASP A 246 54.77 10.73 43.21
N ALA A 247 54.26 9.67 43.85
CA ALA A 247 53.18 9.83 44.81
C ALA A 247 53.13 8.68 45.82
N SER A 248 53.59 8.95 47.05
CA SER A 248 53.10 8.26 48.25
C SER A 248 52.89 9.26 49.38
N VAL A 249 51.72 9.10 49.99
CA VAL A 249 50.93 10.01 50.82
C VAL A 249 51.54 10.24 52.22
N PRO A 250 51.27 11.40 52.87
CA PRO A 250 51.93 11.82 54.10
C PRO A 250 51.18 11.39 55.36
N ASN A 251 51.89 11.10 56.45
CA ASN A 251 51.36 11.34 57.80
C ASN A 251 52.41 11.44 58.92
N ALA A 252 52.16 12.45 59.76
CA ALA A 252 52.47 12.59 61.19
C ALA A 252 53.93 12.78 61.65
N SER A 253 54.30 14.04 61.89
CA SER A 253 54.28 14.65 63.24
C SER A 253 55.49 15.54 63.55
N ASN A 254 55.17 16.77 63.96
CA ASN A 254 55.94 17.68 64.80
C ASN A 254 57.38 18.06 64.43
N GLY A 255 57.50 19.33 64.05
CA GLY A 255 58.14 20.27 64.96
C GLY A 255 59.47 20.85 64.49
N GLY A 256 59.41 22.11 64.06
CA GLY A 256 60.39 23.09 64.48
C GLY A 256 61.51 23.43 63.49
N VAL A 257 61.41 24.68 63.03
CA VAL A 257 62.53 25.61 62.87
C VAL A 257 63.43 25.40 61.66
N SER A 258 63.22 26.32 60.71
CA SER A 258 64.17 26.78 59.71
C SER A 258 65.59 26.90 60.24
N THR A 259 66.53 26.25 59.56
CA THR A 259 67.89 26.79 59.45
C THR A 259 68.43 26.46 58.07
N ASP A 260 68.57 27.52 57.29
CA ASP A 260 69.37 27.62 56.08
C ASP A 260 70.73 26.94 56.28
N LYS A 261 70.95 25.83 55.56
CA LYS A 261 72.24 25.20 55.33
C LYS A 261 72.20 24.61 53.93
N SER A 262 72.83 25.31 52.99
CA SER A 262 73.24 24.77 51.70
C SER A 262 74.12 23.53 51.91
N SER A 263 73.50 22.34 51.94
CA SER A 263 74.25 21.11 51.73
C SER A 263 74.41 20.95 50.22
N ASP A 264 75.50 21.50 49.71
CA ASP A 264 76.16 21.03 48.51
C ASP A 264 76.48 19.54 48.73
N LYS A 265 75.49 18.67 48.48
CA LYS A 265 75.69 17.22 48.46
C LYS A 265 76.51 16.98 47.20
N SER A 266 77.83 16.89 47.38
CA SER A 266 78.69 16.30 46.36
C SER A 266 78.13 14.93 46.02
N MET A 267 77.42 14.85 44.90
CA MET A 267 76.92 13.62 44.30
C MET A 267 78.10 12.65 44.28
N SER A 268 77.94 11.46 44.88
CA SER A 268 79.04 10.52 44.97
C SER A 268 79.53 10.23 43.56
N TRP A 269 80.83 10.03 43.37
CA TRP A 269 81.39 9.71 42.05
C TRP A 269 80.69 8.50 41.42
N GLN A 270 80.18 7.59 42.27
CA GLN A 270 79.36 6.46 41.88
C GLN A 270 77.97 6.88 41.37
N ASP A 271 77.26 7.75 42.08
CA ASP A 271 75.94 8.27 41.66
C ASP A 271 76.04 9.03 40.33
N LEU A 272 77.13 9.79 40.14
CA LEU A 272 77.38 10.51 38.89
C LEU A 272 77.69 9.56 37.74
N LYS A 273 78.38 8.45 38.00
CA LYS A 273 78.63 7.40 37.01
C LYS A 273 77.34 6.67 36.62
N ASP A 274 76.51 6.34 37.61
CA ASP A 274 75.23 5.65 37.38
C ASP A 274 74.26 6.56 36.61
N ALA A 275 74.21 7.86 36.92
CA ALA A 275 73.42 8.84 36.18
C ALA A 275 73.89 9.02 34.72
N ILE A 276 75.21 8.93 34.45
CA ILE A 276 75.75 8.99 33.09
C ILE A 276 75.36 7.73 32.29
N GLU A 277 75.45 6.54 32.89
CA GLU A 277 75.03 5.31 32.22
C GLU A 277 73.51 5.30 31.98
N GLU A 278 72.71 5.77 32.93
CA GLU A 278 71.26 5.91 32.75
C GLU A 278 70.94 6.90 31.61
N ALA A 279 71.58 8.07 31.57
CA ALA A 279 71.40 9.04 30.49
C ALA A 279 71.82 8.47 29.11
N LYS A 280 72.86 7.63 29.07
CA LYS A 280 73.34 6.98 27.85
C LYS A 280 72.37 5.89 27.36
N THR A 281 71.82 5.09 28.27
CA THR A 281 70.78 4.12 27.92
C THR A 281 69.51 4.81 27.44
N LEU A 282 69.09 5.88 28.12
CA LEU A 282 67.94 6.70 27.72
C LEU A 282 68.14 7.34 26.33
N ALA A 283 69.33 7.89 26.06
CA ALA A 283 69.65 8.46 24.76
C ALA A 283 69.66 7.40 23.65
N SER A 284 70.15 6.19 23.94
CA SER A 284 70.13 5.07 22.98
C SER A 284 68.70 4.62 22.67
N ASN A 285 67.84 4.51 23.70
CA ASN A 285 66.44 4.15 23.52
C ASN A 285 65.67 5.20 22.71
N ARG A 286 65.84 6.49 23.02
CA ARG A 286 65.22 7.58 22.24
C ARG A 286 65.66 7.60 20.78
N LEU A 287 66.92 7.25 20.50
CA LEU A 287 67.43 7.18 19.14
C LEU A 287 66.82 6.00 18.38
N PHE A 288 66.61 4.87 19.06
CA PHE A 288 65.93 3.71 18.49
C PHE A 288 64.45 4.00 18.17
N GLU A 289 63.70 4.59 19.10
CA GLU A 289 62.30 5.00 18.88
C GLU A 289 62.18 6.01 17.72
N LEU A 290 63.12 6.95 17.62
CA LEU A 290 63.15 7.90 16.51
C LEU A 290 63.39 7.21 15.17
N HIS A 291 64.22 6.16 15.14
CA HIS A 291 64.44 5.37 13.93
C HIS A 291 63.18 4.58 13.53
N GLU A 292 62.51 3.91 14.48
CA GLU A 292 61.26 3.20 14.20
C GLU A 292 60.17 4.14 13.66
N THR A 293 59.97 5.29 14.31
CA THR A 293 58.98 6.29 13.85
C THR A 293 59.33 6.92 12.49
N GLN A 294 60.62 7.01 12.14
CA GLN A 294 61.05 7.44 10.83
C GLN A 294 60.74 6.39 9.76
N GLU A 295 60.91 5.11 10.08
CA GLU A 295 60.60 4.00 9.18
C GLU A 295 59.09 3.84 8.96
N ASP A 296 58.27 3.98 10.01
CA ASP A 296 56.81 4.01 9.90
C ASP A 296 56.32 5.18 9.04
N ASN A 297 56.89 6.38 9.23
CA ASN A 297 56.56 7.54 8.38
C ASN A 297 56.90 7.31 6.91
N LEU A 298 57.96 6.57 6.62
CA LEU A 298 58.35 6.22 5.26
C LEU A 298 57.32 5.27 4.62
N ILE A 299 56.84 4.28 5.39
CA ILE A 299 55.79 3.34 4.96
C ILE A 299 54.50 4.09 4.66
N LEU A 300 54.03 4.93 5.60
CA LEU A 300 52.80 5.71 5.43
C LEU A 300 52.88 6.69 4.26
N SER A 301 54.04 7.32 4.05
CA SER A 301 54.24 8.21 2.90
C SER A 301 54.16 7.47 1.57
N LYS A 302 54.62 6.21 1.52
CA LYS A 302 54.51 5.38 0.33
C LYS A 302 53.06 4.97 0.06
N GLU A 303 52.34 4.54 1.08
CA GLU A 303 50.92 4.18 0.97
C GLU A 303 50.05 5.36 0.53
N LEU A 304 50.34 6.56 1.06
CA LEU A 304 49.67 7.80 0.63
C LEU A 304 49.95 8.11 -0.85
N GLY A 305 51.18 7.91 -1.31
CA GLY A 305 51.53 8.08 -2.73
C GLY A 305 50.80 7.09 -3.64
N ASP A 306 50.66 5.84 -3.21
CA ASP A 306 49.92 4.82 -3.96
C ASP A 306 48.41 5.15 -4.02
N LEU A 307 47.82 5.62 -2.92
CA LEU A 307 46.43 6.07 -2.87
C LEU A 307 46.19 7.32 -3.73
N GLU A 308 47.09 8.31 -3.68
CA GLU A 308 47.01 9.50 -4.52
C GLU A 308 47.13 9.13 -6.01
N GLY A 309 47.95 8.13 -6.35
CA GLY A 309 48.05 7.58 -7.71
C GLY A 309 46.77 6.91 -8.17
N GLN A 310 46.12 6.12 -7.31
CA GLN A 310 44.83 5.49 -7.61
C GLN A 310 43.70 6.50 -7.77
N LEU A 311 43.66 7.55 -6.94
CA LEU A 311 42.63 8.57 -7.00
C LEU A 311 42.76 9.49 -8.24
N LYS A 312 43.98 9.67 -8.74
CA LYS A 312 44.26 10.44 -9.98
C LYS A 312 43.92 9.69 -11.26
N ASP A 313 43.79 8.37 -11.22
CA ASP A 313 43.31 7.60 -12.38
C ASP A 313 41.79 7.74 -12.47
N GLU A 314 41.33 8.64 -13.36
CA GLU A 314 39.91 8.89 -13.62
C GLU A 314 39.14 7.60 -13.97
N ASN A 315 39.81 6.56 -14.48
CA ASN A 315 39.17 5.29 -14.78
C ASN A 315 38.88 4.44 -13.53
N TYR A 316 39.63 4.61 -12.44
CA TYR A 316 39.49 3.80 -11.24
C TYR A 316 38.08 3.89 -10.64
N VAL A 317 37.44 5.06 -10.73
CA VAL A 317 36.05 5.25 -10.28
C VAL A 317 35.10 4.35 -11.07
N PHE A 318 35.26 4.27 -12.39
CA PHE A 318 34.42 3.45 -13.28
C PHE A 318 34.68 1.94 -13.17
N VAL A 319 35.91 1.54 -12.81
CA VAL A 319 36.25 0.13 -12.54
C VAL A 319 36.07 -0.26 -11.07
N SER A 320 35.70 0.70 -10.21
CA SER A 320 35.52 0.44 -8.78
C SER A 320 34.34 -0.51 -8.56
N LYS A 321 34.50 -1.41 -7.60
CA LYS A 321 33.45 -2.40 -7.26
C LYS A 321 32.10 -1.76 -6.92
N PRO A 322 32.01 -0.65 -6.16
CA PRO A 322 30.74 0.01 -5.89
C PRO A 322 30.08 0.56 -7.16
N TYR A 323 30.87 1.17 -8.04
CA TYR A 323 30.36 1.71 -9.31
C TYR A 323 29.87 0.61 -10.25
N ALA A 324 30.59 -0.50 -10.36
CA ALA A 324 30.17 -1.65 -11.16
C ALA A 324 28.82 -2.22 -10.70
N ILE A 325 28.62 -2.38 -9.38
CA ILE A 325 27.34 -2.86 -8.82
C ILE A 325 26.20 -1.87 -9.15
N LEU A 326 26.44 -0.58 -8.98
CA LEU A 326 25.45 0.45 -9.27
C LEU A 326 25.10 0.50 -10.77
N ASN A 327 26.10 0.35 -11.63
CA ASN A 327 25.92 0.28 -13.08
C ASN A 327 25.10 -0.96 -13.50
N ASP A 328 25.37 -2.13 -12.90
CA ASP A 328 24.62 -3.35 -13.17
C ASP A 328 23.14 -3.21 -12.76
N GLN A 329 22.89 -2.60 -11.59
CA GLN A 329 21.52 -2.29 -11.13
C GLN A 329 20.81 -1.31 -12.09
N LEU A 330 21.52 -0.29 -12.56
CA LEU A 330 20.99 0.68 -13.52
C LEU A 330 20.64 0.01 -14.86
N GLN A 331 21.49 -0.89 -15.36
CA GLN A 331 21.22 -1.65 -16.57
C GLN A 331 20.02 -2.59 -16.42
N HIS A 332 19.89 -3.26 -15.26
CA HIS A 332 18.73 -4.08 -14.94
C HIS A 332 17.42 -3.26 -14.96
N LEU A 333 17.40 -2.12 -14.25
CA LEU A 333 16.23 -1.24 -14.21
C LEU A 333 15.87 -0.71 -15.60
N ASN A 334 16.86 -0.33 -16.41
CA ASN A 334 16.61 0.07 -17.80
C ASN A 334 15.98 -1.06 -18.63
N ALA A 335 16.47 -2.30 -18.50
CA ALA A 335 15.88 -3.43 -19.20
C ALA A 335 14.43 -3.69 -18.77
N GLU A 336 14.10 -3.49 -17.49
CA GLU A 336 12.75 -3.64 -16.98
C GLU A 336 11.81 -2.54 -17.49
N ILE A 337 12.29 -1.28 -17.54
CA ILE A 337 11.56 -0.15 -18.14
C ILE A 337 11.24 -0.44 -19.61
N GLU A 338 12.20 -0.92 -20.39
CA GLU A 338 12.00 -1.27 -21.81
C GLU A 338 10.96 -2.39 -21.98
N ARG A 339 10.96 -3.38 -21.08
CA ARG A 339 9.96 -4.47 -21.06
C ARG A 339 8.55 -3.93 -20.78
N TYR A 340 8.40 -3.06 -19.79
CA TYR A 340 7.10 -2.45 -19.48
C TYR A 340 6.63 -1.53 -20.61
N ARG A 341 7.53 -0.78 -21.25
CA ARG A 341 7.18 0.03 -22.43
C ARG A 341 6.61 -0.84 -23.55
N GLY A 342 7.25 -1.98 -23.85
CA GLY A 342 6.74 -2.93 -24.85
C GLY A 342 5.36 -3.50 -24.50
N LEU A 343 5.09 -3.78 -23.22
CA LEU A 343 3.76 -4.23 -22.78
C LEU A 343 2.70 -3.15 -22.95
N VAL A 344 3.02 -1.89 -22.62
CA VAL A 344 2.12 -0.74 -22.79
C VAL A 344 1.81 -0.51 -24.28
N GLU A 345 2.81 -0.60 -25.15
CA GLU A 345 2.61 -0.50 -26.61
C GLU A 345 1.68 -1.62 -27.12
N MET A 346 1.83 -2.84 -26.61
CA MET A 346 0.93 -3.96 -26.97
C MET A 346 -0.51 -3.71 -26.52
N LEU A 347 -0.71 -3.31 -25.26
CA LEU A 347 -2.03 -3.01 -24.70
C LEU A 347 -2.71 -1.84 -25.42
N GLN A 348 -1.94 -0.83 -25.81
CA GLN A 348 -2.45 0.31 -26.58
C GLN A 348 -2.93 -0.15 -27.96
N ASN A 349 -2.18 -1.02 -28.65
CA ASN A 349 -2.60 -1.59 -29.94
C ASN A 349 -3.87 -2.45 -29.80
N ASP A 350 -3.98 -3.25 -28.74
CA ASP A 350 -5.18 -4.06 -28.47
C ASP A 350 -6.40 -3.19 -28.19
N LYS A 351 -6.23 -2.12 -27.41
CA LYS A 351 -7.29 -1.12 -27.17
C LYS A 351 -7.78 -0.52 -28.48
N ASP A 352 -6.87 -0.11 -29.35
CA ASP A 352 -7.22 0.51 -30.63
C ASP A 352 -7.97 -0.47 -31.56
N GLN A 353 -7.59 -1.75 -31.55
CA GLN A 353 -8.31 -2.82 -32.26
C GLN A 353 -9.72 -3.06 -31.70
N LEU A 354 -9.87 -3.05 -30.37
CA LEU A 354 -11.17 -3.22 -29.71
C LEU A 354 -12.11 -2.06 -30.02
N VAL A 355 -11.61 -0.82 -29.95
CA VAL A 355 -12.38 0.38 -30.33
C VAL A 355 -12.83 0.31 -31.78
N GLN A 356 -11.98 -0.19 -32.68
CA GLN A 356 -12.36 -0.38 -34.09
C GLN A 356 -13.47 -1.43 -34.25
N LYS A 357 -13.37 -2.57 -33.55
CA LYS A 357 -14.42 -3.61 -33.56
C LYS A 357 -15.74 -3.11 -32.96
N GLU A 358 -15.68 -2.32 -31.90
CA GLU A 358 -16.84 -1.70 -31.28
C GLU A 358 -17.58 -0.80 -32.28
N LYS A 359 -16.86 0.09 -32.99
CA LYS A 359 -17.44 0.93 -34.05
C LYS A 359 -18.12 0.12 -35.15
N GLU A 360 -17.52 -0.99 -35.57
CA GLU A 360 -18.11 -1.88 -36.57
C GLU A 360 -19.39 -2.56 -36.07
N ILE A 361 -19.44 -2.95 -34.80
CA ILE A 361 -20.64 -3.53 -34.17
C ILE A 361 -21.74 -2.48 -34.05
N CYS A 362 -21.43 -1.26 -33.62
CA CYS A 362 -22.39 -0.16 -33.55
C CYS A 362 -22.99 0.14 -34.91
N ALA A 363 -22.17 0.25 -35.97
CA ALA A 363 -22.66 0.46 -37.33
C ALA A 363 -23.58 -0.67 -37.82
N LYS A 364 -23.27 -1.93 -37.46
CA LYS A 364 -24.14 -3.08 -37.77
C LYS A 364 -25.45 -3.05 -36.99
N ALA A 365 -25.44 -2.62 -35.73
CA ALA A 365 -26.63 -2.47 -34.91
C ALA A 365 -27.57 -1.40 -35.49
N GLU A 366 -27.04 -0.22 -35.82
CA GLU A 366 -27.80 0.85 -36.47
C GLU A 366 -28.42 0.40 -37.81
N SER A 367 -27.66 -0.35 -38.62
CA SER A 367 -28.18 -0.93 -39.85
C SER A 367 -29.29 -1.95 -39.59
N ALA A 368 -29.18 -2.77 -38.54
CA ALA A 368 -30.19 -3.76 -38.20
C ALA A 368 -31.49 -3.09 -37.71
N ASP A 369 -31.39 -2.02 -36.94
CA ASP A 369 -32.55 -1.26 -36.47
C ASP A 369 -33.27 -0.54 -37.62
N ASN A 370 -32.53 -0.02 -38.61
CA ASN A 370 -33.12 0.49 -39.85
C ASN A 370 -33.87 -0.60 -40.64
N ILE A 371 -33.30 -1.81 -40.71
CA ILE A 371 -33.98 -2.96 -41.35
C ILE A 371 -35.25 -3.33 -40.58
N LYS A 372 -35.21 -3.38 -39.24
CA LYS A 372 -36.42 -3.63 -38.43
C LYS A 372 -37.50 -2.58 -38.68
N LEU A 373 -37.15 -1.29 -38.70
CA LEU A 373 -38.10 -0.21 -38.96
C LEU A 373 -38.75 -0.34 -40.35
N THR A 374 -37.96 -0.71 -41.36
CA THR A 374 -38.50 -0.96 -42.70
C THR A 374 -39.42 -2.18 -42.73
N ILE A 375 -39.08 -3.27 -42.04
CA ILE A 375 -39.93 -4.46 -41.88
C ILE A 375 -41.26 -4.07 -41.22
N THR A 376 -41.25 -3.37 -40.08
CA THR A 376 -42.49 -2.95 -39.40
C THR A 376 -43.35 -2.05 -40.29
N THR A 377 -42.73 -1.20 -41.11
CA THR A 377 -43.44 -0.36 -42.07
C THR A 377 -44.12 -1.20 -43.15
N TYR A 378 -43.47 -2.26 -43.65
CA TYR A 378 -44.09 -3.17 -44.60
C TYR A 378 -45.17 -4.03 -43.97
N GLU A 379 -44.99 -4.50 -42.73
CA GLU A 379 -46.00 -5.27 -41.99
C GLU A 379 -47.30 -4.47 -41.81
N THR A 380 -47.20 -3.22 -41.33
CA THR A 380 -48.40 -2.34 -41.22
C THR A 380 -49.06 -2.09 -42.57
N LYS A 381 -48.28 -1.99 -43.66
CA LYS A 381 -48.84 -1.82 -45.00
C LYS A 381 -49.55 -3.09 -45.51
N ILE A 382 -49.05 -4.27 -45.15
CA ILE A 382 -49.68 -5.55 -45.47
C ILE A 382 -51.00 -5.67 -44.71
N GLU A 383 -51.01 -5.40 -43.41
CA GLU A 383 -52.23 -5.44 -42.58
C GLU A 383 -53.32 -4.51 -43.15
N GLU A 384 -52.95 -3.29 -43.54
CA GLU A 384 -53.87 -2.34 -44.18
C GLU A 384 -54.45 -2.89 -45.51
N LEU A 385 -53.62 -3.50 -46.36
CA LEU A 385 -54.08 -4.10 -47.62
C LEU A 385 -54.97 -5.32 -47.38
N GLU A 386 -54.66 -6.15 -46.39
CA GLU A 386 -55.48 -7.29 -46.00
C GLU A 386 -56.86 -6.83 -45.51
N HIS A 387 -56.92 -5.75 -44.72
CA HIS A 387 -58.18 -5.15 -44.28
C HIS A 387 -59.01 -4.64 -45.48
N GLN A 388 -58.38 -3.93 -46.42
CA GLN A 388 -59.05 -3.48 -47.65
C GLN A 388 -59.61 -4.65 -48.48
N ILE A 389 -58.87 -5.76 -48.59
CA ILE A 389 -59.34 -6.96 -49.27
C ILE A 389 -60.57 -7.55 -48.55
N GLN A 390 -60.57 -7.61 -47.21
CA GLN A 390 -61.72 -8.10 -46.46
C GLN A 390 -62.98 -7.24 -46.68
N ILE A 391 -62.83 -5.91 -46.71
CA ILE A 391 -63.94 -4.99 -47.03
C ILE A 391 -64.49 -5.28 -48.42
N LEU A 392 -63.62 -5.34 -49.44
CA LEU A 392 -64.04 -5.63 -50.83
C LEU A 392 -64.71 -7.00 -50.97
N MET A 393 -64.26 -8.00 -50.23
CA MET A 393 -64.91 -9.32 -50.20
C MET A 393 -66.32 -9.25 -49.59
N ALA A 394 -66.51 -8.50 -48.50
CA ALA A 394 -67.82 -8.31 -47.89
C ALA A 394 -68.77 -7.58 -48.83
N GLU A 395 -68.32 -6.49 -49.47
CA GLU A 395 -69.10 -5.75 -50.47
C GLU A 395 -69.48 -6.63 -51.66
N LYS A 396 -68.55 -7.47 -52.15
CA LYS A 396 -68.84 -8.44 -53.21
C LYS A 396 -69.93 -9.42 -52.77
N ASN A 397 -69.82 -9.99 -51.58
CA ASN A 397 -70.80 -10.95 -51.06
C ASN A 397 -72.20 -10.31 -50.93
N ASP A 398 -72.28 -9.06 -50.45
CA ASP A 398 -73.54 -8.32 -50.36
C ASP A 398 -74.17 -8.07 -51.73
N LEU A 399 -73.35 -7.73 -52.74
CA LEU A 399 -73.82 -7.58 -54.12
C LEU A 399 -74.29 -8.91 -54.71
N GLU A 400 -73.58 -10.00 -54.44
CA GLU A 400 -73.93 -11.35 -54.88
C GLU A 400 -75.28 -11.80 -54.28
N ILE A 401 -75.51 -11.55 -52.98
CA ILE A 401 -76.81 -11.79 -52.32
C ILE A 401 -77.92 -10.98 -52.98
N LYS A 402 -77.71 -9.66 -53.20
CA LYS A 402 -78.71 -8.81 -53.86
C LYS A 402 -79.05 -9.30 -55.28
N VAL A 403 -78.05 -9.75 -56.03
CA VAL A 403 -78.28 -10.33 -57.37
C VAL A 403 -79.11 -11.59 -57.28
N GLU A 404 -78.79 -12.51 -56.37
CA GLU A 404 -79.56 -13.74 -56.16
C GLU A 404 -81.02 -13.45 -55.75
N GLU A 405 -81.25 -12.48 -54.85
CA GLU A 405 -82.59 -12.03 -54.47
C GLU A 405 -83.39 -11.48 -55.67
N THR A 406 -82.77 -10.64 -56.50
CA THR A 406 -83.43 -10.11 -57.71
C THR A 406 -83.76 -11.20 -58.74
N LEU A 407 -82.91 -12.23 -58.86
CA LEU A 407 -83.16 -13.39 -59.71
C LEU A 407 -84.35 -14.20 -59.19
N GLN A 408 -84.42 -14.48 -57.88
CA GLN A 408 -85.54 -15.20 -57.27
C GLN A 408 -86.87 -14.45 -57.37
N ASP A 409 -86.87 -13.13 -57.17
CA ASP A 409 -88.07 -12.30 -57.31
C ASP A 409 -88.56 -12.22 -58.77
N SER A 410 -87.63 -12.22 -59.73
CA SER A 410 -87.98 -12.31 -61.16
C SER A 410 -88.54 -13.67 -61.55
N GLY A 411 -88.10 -14.76 -60.91
CA GLY A 411 -88.63 -16.11 -61.07
C GLY A 411 -90.02 -16.29 -60.48
N LYS A 412 -90.30 -15.72 -59.30
CA LYS A 412 -91.63 -15.75 -58.67
C LYS A 412 -92.69 -15.00 -59.47
N LYS A 413 -92.32 -13.87 -60.11
CA LYS A 413 -93.23 -13.11 -61.00
C LYS A 413 -93.64 -13.86 -62.27
N ARG A 414 -92.93 -14.92 -62.68
CA ARG A 414 -93.33 -15.77 -63.82
C ARG A 414 -94.26 -16.93 -63.45
N LEU A 415 -94.46 -17.23 -62.17
CA LEU A 415 -95.34 -18.31 -61.70
C LEU A 415 -96.70 -17.81 -61.17
N GLN A 416 -96.95 -16.50 -61.23
CA GLN A 416 -98.25 -15.85 -60.92
C GLN A 416 -98.93 -15.23 -62.16
N GLY A 417 -98.46 -15.58 -63.37
CA GLY A 417 -99.09 -15.19 -64.64
C GLY A 417 -100.11 -16.20 -65.12
#